data_AF-A0A6P0YNE9-F1
#
_entry.id   AF-A0A6P0YNE9-F1
#
_cell.length_a   1.000
_cell.length_b   1.000
_cell.length_c   1.000
_cell.angle_alpha   90.00
_cell.angle_beta   90.00
_cell.angle_gamma   90.00
#
_symmetry.space_group_name_H-M   'P 1'
#
loop_
_entity.id
_entity.type
_entity.pdbx_description
1 polymer ?
#
loop_
_entity_poly.entity_id
_entity_poly.type
_entity_poly.pdbx_seq_one_letter_code
_entity_poly.pdbx_strand_id
1 'polypeptide(L)'
;MISATAGALLAVSLSSTPLMQQKLSPEEAAVFSQQDLAKSNMRLPELTRPVNILLLGIKVLTSDLEEYPHYSNDLGYHALVNSFKGLSDTMLLV
;
A
#
# COMPACT_ATOMS: atom_id res chain seq x y z
N MET A 1 24.71 -17.75 17.80
CA MET A 1 24.73 -16.31 18.19
C MET A 1 25.17 -15.42 17.04
N ILE A 2 26.28 -15.72 16.34
CA ILE A 2 26.82 -14.90 15.24
C ILE A 2 25.81 -14.67 14.09
N SER A 3 25.03 -15.70 13.73
CA SER A 3 24.02 -15.58 12.66
C SER A 3 22.81 -14.73 13.06
N ALA A 4 22.43 -14.74 14.34
CA ALA A 4 21.33 -13.91 14.86
C ALA A 4 21.73 -12.43 14.87
N THR A 5 22.97 -12.12 15.25
CA THR A 5 23.50 -10.75 15.21
C THR A 5 23.67 -10.25 13.77
N ALA A 6 24.14 -11.09 12.85
CA ALA A 6 24.26 -10.73 11.43
C ALA A 6 22.89 -10.47 10.79
N GLY A 7 21.90 -11.34 11.06
CA GLY A 7 20.53 -11.17 10.57
C GLY A 7 19.84 -9.92 11.12
N ALA A 8 20.03 -9.63 12.41
CA ALA A 8 19.47 -8.43 13.03
C ALA A 8 20.05 -7.14 12.43
N LEU A 9 21.37 -7.08 12.19
CA LEU A 9 22.01 -5.93 11.55
C LEU A 9 21.53 -5.72 10.11
N LEU A 10 21.34 -6.81 9.35
CA LEU A 10 20.81 -6.75 8.00
C LEU A 10 19.34 -6.28 7.98
N ALA A 11 18.50 -6.80 8.87
CA ALA A 11 17.11 -6.37 9.01
C ALA A 11 16.99 -4.89 9.39
N VAL A 12 17.83 -4.41 10.33
CA VAL A 12 17.90 -2.98 10.69
C VAL A 12 18.32 -2.14 9.48
N SER A 13 19.32 -2.60 8.70
CA SER A 13 19.76 -1.87 7.50
C SER A 13 18.67 -1.74 6.45
N LEU A 14 17.90 -2.81 6.18
CA LEU A 14 16.78 -2.80 5.23
C LEU A 14 15.58 -1.97 5.72
N SER A 15 15.35 -1.93 7.04
CA SER A 15 14.31 -1.07 7.62
C SER A 15 14.62 0.44 7.50
N SER A 16 15.89 0.80 7.35
CA SER A 16 16.36 2.19 7.26
C SER A 16 16.41 2.76 5.83
N THR A 17 16.29 1.91 4.81
CA THR A 17 16.18 2.33 3.40
C THR A 17 14.76 2.12 2.89
N PRO A 18 13.82 3.05 3.16
CA PRO A 18 12.46 2.90 2.67
C PRO A 18 12.48 2.90 1.13
N LEU A 19 12.13 1.75 0.55
CA LEU A 19 11.75 1.59 -0.85
C LEU A 19 12.82 1.89 -1.91
N MET A 20 14.12 1.92 -1.57
CA MET A 20 15.22 2.16 -2.52
C MET A 20 14.88 3.29 -3.52
N GLN A 21 14.42 4.44 -3.02
CA GLN A 21 14.07 5.56 -3.89
C GLN A 21 15.28 5.95 -4.73
N GLN A 22 15.23 5.62 -6.03
CA GLN A 22 16.28 5.97 -6.97
C GLN A 22 16.30 7.50 -7.10
N LYS A 23 17.49 8.10 -6.95
CA LYS A 23 17.68 9.51 -7.29
C LYS A 23 17.54 9.64 -8.80
N LEU A 24 16.39 10.14 -9.23
CA LEU A 24 16.09 10.40 -10.63
C LEU A 24 17.02 11.49 -11.18
N SER A 25 17.46 11.34 -12.42
CA SER A 25 18.12 12.42 -13.14
C SER A 25 17.15 13.60 -13.32
N PRO A 26 17.65 14.82 -13.62
CA PRO A 26 16.78 15.96 -13.92
C PRO A 26 15.77 15.66 -15.05
N GLU A 27 16.19 14.89 -16.06
CA GLU A 27 15.37 14.47 -17.19
C GLU A 27 14.29 13.45 -16.78
N GLU A 28 14.64 12.48 -15.93
CA GLU A 28 13.70 11.48 -15.40
C GLU A 28 12.68 12.13 -14.45
N ALA A 29 13.14 13.05 -13.61
CA ALA A 29 12.29 13.78 -12.67
C ALA A 29 11.29 14.70 -13.40
N ALA A 30 11.65 15.24 -14.56
CA ALA A 30 10.77 16.09 -15.36
C ALA A 30 9.49 15.37 -15.82
N VAL A 31 9.54 14.05 -16.01
CA VAL A 31 8.37 13.19 -16.30
C VAL A 31 7.34 13.26 -15.16
N PHE A 32 7.80 13.42 -13.92
CA PHE A 32 6.96 13.52 -12.72
C PHE A 32 6.57 14.97 -12.33
N SER A 33 6.89 15.97 -13.15
CA SER A 33 6.62 17.41 -12.88
C SER A 33 5.14 17.74 -12.60
N GLN A 34 4.82 18.88 -11.93
CA GLN A 34 3.47 19.23 -11.44
C GLN A 34 2.47 19.67 -12.54
N GLN A 35 2.57 19.12 -13.74
CA GLN A 35 1.58 19.34 -14.81
C GLN A 35 0.34 18.49 -14.56
N ASP A 36 -0.82 18.93 -15.07
CA ASP A 36 -2.10 18.25 -14.89
C ASP A 36 -2.01 16.79 -15.36
N LEU A 37 -2.31 15.86 -14.44
CA LEU A 37 -2.24 14.41 -14.64
C LEU A 37 -3.25 13.91 -15.69
N ALA A 38 -4.38 14.61 -15.82
CA ALA A 38 -5.41 14.29 -16.79
C ALA A 38 -5.94 15.54 -17.47
N LYS A 39 -6.15 15.46 -18.79
CA LYS A 39 -6.95 16.45 -19.52
C LYS A 39 -8.40 16.02 -19.49
N SER A 40 -9.26 16.84 -18.90
CA SER A 40 -10.70 16.56 -18.88
C SER A 40 -11.34 17.07 -20.18
N ASN A 41 -11.68 16.15 -21.08
CA ASN A 41 -12.64 16.43 -22.15
C ASN A 41 -14.04 15.98 -21.69
N MET A 42 -15.12 16.48 -22.31
CA MET A 42 -16.50 16.28 -21.81
C MET A 42 -16.99 14.83 -21.73
N ARG A 43 -16.17 13.80 -22.03
CA ARG A 43 -16.60 12.39 -22.01
C ARG A 43 -15.58 11.43 -21.42
N LEU A 44 -14.27 11.67 -21.53
CA LEU A 44 -13.26 10.77 -20.94
C LEU A 44 -11.95 11.52 -20.59
N PRO A 45 -11.49 11.47 -19.33
CA PRO A 45 -10.19 12.02 -18.96
C PRO A 45 -9.06 11.18 -19.59
N GLU A 46 -8.10 11.86 -20.23
CA GLU A 46 -6.92 11.24 -20.84
C GLU A 46 -5.68 11.57 -20.00
N LEU A 47 -4.87 10.55 -19.67
CA LEU A 47 -3.61 10.74 -18.96
C LEU A 47 -2.60 11.42 -19.87
N THR A 48 -1.99 12.50 -19.37
CA THR A 48 -1.00 13.28 -20.14
C THR A 48 0.41 12.67 -20.11
N ARG A 49 0.60 11.65 -19.27
CA ARG A 49 1.89 11.01 -18.99
C ARG A 49 1.70 9.63 -18.34
N PRO A 50 2.75 8.79 -18.30
CA PRO A 50 2.75 7.58 -17.49
C PRO A 50 2.54 7.89 -16.00
N VAL A 51 1.85 6.99 -15.30
CA VAL A 51 1.59 7.06 -13.86
C VAL A 51 1.81 5.68 -13.25
N ASN A 52 2.20 5.64 -11.97
CA ASN A 52 2.21 4.40 -11.18
C ASN A 52 0.91 4.32 -10.38
N ILE A 53 0.25 3.17 -10.40
CA ILE A 53 -1.02 2.94 -9.68
C ILE A 53 -0.79 1.90 -8.58
N LEU A 54 -1.03 2.31 -7.32
CA LEU A 54 -1.00 1.41 -6.17
C LEU A 54 -2.42 0.92 -5.84
N LEU A 55 -2.66 -0.37 -6.02
CA LEU A 55 -3.89 -1.05 -5.65
C LEU A 55 -3.69 -1.74 -4.29
N LEU A 56 -4.56 -1.39 -3.34
CA LEU A 56 -4.58 -1.98 -2.00
C LEU A 56 -5.85 -2.82 -1.82
N GLY A 57 -5.68 -4.13 -1.73
CA GLY A 57 -6.71 -5.06 -1.30
C GLY A 57 -6.71 -5.15 0.22
N ILE A 58 -7.89 -4.98 0.82
CA ILE A 58 -8.10 -5.11 2.26
C ILE A 58 -9.14 -6.21 2.51
N LYS A 59 -8.87 -7.04 3.50
CA LYS A 59 -9.78 -8.04 4.02
C LYS A 59 -9.83 -7.84 5.53
N VAL A 60 -11.03 -7.61 6.06
CA VAL A 60 -11.18 -7.31 7.48
C VAL A 60 -12.01 -8.41 8.13
N LEU A 61 -11.43 -9.02 9.16
CA LEU A 61 -12.07 -9.99 10.02
C LEU A 61 -12.55 -9.33 11.32
N THR A 62 -13.43 -10.01 12.06
CA THR A 62 -13.85 -9.55 13.39
C THR A 62 -12.68 -9.43 14.38
N SER A 63 -11.62 -10.22 14.21
CA SER A 63 -10.38 -10.13 15.00
C SER A 63 -9.55 -8.88 14.72
N ASP A 64 -9.74 -8.25 13.56
CA ASP A 64 -8.92 -7.12 13.12
C ASP A 64 -9.46 -5.79 13.65
N LEU A 65 -10.59 -5.82 14.34
CA LEU A 65 -11.27 -4.65 14.90
C LEU A 65 -11.15 -4.67 16.43
N GLU A 66 -10.85 -3.51 17.01
CA GLU A 66 -10.83 -3.34 18.48
C GLU A 66 -12.21 -3.54 19.10
N GLU A 67 -13.26 -3.15 18.37
CA GLU A 67 -14.66 -3.34 18.76
C GLU A 67 -15.27 -4.49 17.95
N TYR A 68 -15.69 -5.54 18.65
CA TYR A 68 -16.45 -6.63 18.04
C TYR A 68 -17.80 -6.09 17.58
N PRO A 69 -18.14 -6.17 16.27
CA PRO A 69 -19.44 -5.72 15.81
C PRO A 69 -20.53 -6.55 16.51
N HIS A 70 -21.49 -5.86 17.12
CA HIS A 70 -22.53 -6.45 17.99
C HIS A 70 -23.39 -7.55 17.32
N TYR A 71 -23.31 -7.70 16.00
CA TYR A 71 -24.00 -8.72 15.20
C TYR A 71 -23.21 -10.02 15.01
N SER A 72 -21.98 -10.08 15.52
CA SER A 72 -21.20 -11.32 15.53
C SER A 72 -21.73 -12.25 16.61
N ASN A 73 -22.76 -13.02 16.26
CA ASN A 73 -23.14 -14.21 17.01
C ASN A 73 -21.89 -15.10 17.22
N ASP A 74 -21.89 -15.93 18.25
CA ASP A 74 -20.79 -16.85 18.56
C ASP A 74 -20.66 -17.94 17.48
N LEU A 75 -20.07 -17.55 16.34
CA LEU A 75 -19.92 -18.37 15.15
C LEU A 75 -18.78 -19.39 15.31
N GLY A 76 -18.00 -19.32 16.40
CA GLY A 76 -16.81 -20.16 16.60
C GLY A 76 -15.62 -19.84 15.67
N TYR A 77 -15.71 -18.79 14.86
CA TYR A 77 -14.64 -18.32 13.96
C TYR A 77 -14.70 -16.79 13.76
N HIS A 78 -13.60 -16.19 13.30
CA HIS A 78 -13.56 -14.77 12.95
C HIS A 78 -14.17 -14.52 11.56
N ALA A 79 -15.29 -13.82 11.51
CA ALA A 79 -16.05 -13.59 10.29
C ALA A 79 -15.52 -12.39 9.50
N LEU A 80 -15.71 -12.40 8.18
CA LEU A 80 -15.46 -11.23 7.34
C LEU A 80 -16.48 -10.13 7.63
N VAL A 81 -15.99 -8.90 7.74
CA VAL A 81 -16.78 -7.72 8.03
C VAL A 81 -16.50 -6.61 7.02
N ASN A 82 -17.52 -5.84 6.68
CA ASN A 82 -17.38 -4.72 5.76
C ASN A 82 -16.81 -3.51 6.51
N SER A 83 -15.50 -3.38 6.53
CA SER A 83 -14.78 -2.31 7.22
C SER A 83 -13.51 -1.92 6.46
N PHE A 84 -13.10 -0.65 6.60
CA PHE A 84 -11.83 -0.13 6.10
C PHE A 84 -10.75 -0.01 7.18
N LYS A 85 -11.05 -0.41 8.42
CA LYS A 85 -10.14 -0.26 9.56
C LYS A 85 -9.08 -1.37 9.69
N GLY A 86 -9.11 -2.38 8.82
CA GLY A 86 -8.12 -3.47 8.81
C GLY A 86 -6.86 -3.14 8.00
N LEU A 87 -5.89 -4.05 8.07
CA LEU A 87 -4.65 -3.95 7.30
C LEU A 87 -4.88 -4.36 5.83
N SER A 88 -3.91 -4.03 4.97
CA SER A 88 -3.93 -4.48 3.58
C SER A 88 -3.27 -5.85 3.45
N ASP A 89 -4.01 -6.80 2.90
CA ASP A 89 -3.54 -8.16 2.61
C ASP A 89 -2.85 -8.24 1.24
N THR A 90 -3.15 -7.32 0.33
CA THR A 90 -2.67 -7.36 -1.05
C THR A 90 -2.26 -5.98 -1.51
N MET A 91 -1.04 -5.88 -2.01
CA MET A 91 -0.49 -4.66 -2.58
C MET A 91 0.00 -4.95 -4.00
N LEU A 92 -0.53 -4.23 -4.98
CA LEU A 92 -0.13 -4.34 -6.38
C LEU A 92 0.21 -2.96 -6.92
N LEU A 93 1.42 -2.82 -7.47
CA LEU A 93 1.84 -1.63 -8.19
C LEU A 93 1.84 -1.95 -9.69
N VAL A 94 1.13 -1.13 -10.48
CA VAL A 94 1.05 -1.23 -11.94
C VAL A 94 1.56 0.05 -12.58
#